data_AF-A0ABD3TQ97-F1
#
_entry.id   AF-A0ABD3TQ97-F1
#
_cell.length_a   1.000
_cell.length_b   1.000
_cell.length_c   1.000
_cell.angle_alpha   90.00
_cell.angle_beta   90.00
_cell.angle_gamma   90.00
#
_symmetry.space_group_name_H-M   'P 1'
#
loop_
_entity.id
_entity.type
_entity.pdbx_description
1 polymer ?
#
loop_
_entity_poly.entity_id
_entity_poly.type
_entity_poly.pdbx_seq_one_letter_code
_entity_poly.pdbx_strand_id
1 'polypeptide(L)'
;MEIGWPSKVRHIAHVTFDRFNGFIGLPVEFEPQVPRRPPSASTRVFGVSTESMQLSFDSRGNCVPTILLMMQRRLYSLGGLQSEGVFRINPENGQEEYLREQLNNGLIPDNIDVHCLAGLIKAWFRELPIGVLDCLSVEQVMQAQSEDVCAHLVSLLPPTEAALLDWAINLMADVAELEEFNKMSARNIAMVFAPNMTQMSDPLTALMYAVQVMNFLKTLIVRILKEREDSMV
;
A
#
# COMPACT_ATOMS: atom_id res chain seq x y z
N MET A 1 -4.38 -62.47 2.58
CA MET A 1 -3.57 -61.24 2.61
C MET A 1 -4.10 -60.37 1.48
N GLU A 2 -5.02 -59.45 1.77
CA GLU A 2 -5.59 -58.53 0.76
C GLU A 2 -4.63 -57.37 0.54
N ILE A 3 -3.83 -57.47 -0.51
CA ILE A 3 -3.02 -56.36 -1.01
C ILE A 3 -3.98 -55.44 -1.78
N GLY A 4 -4.26 -54.25 -1.24
CA GLY A 4 -5.13 -53.26 -1.88
C GLY A 4 -4.62 -52.87 -3.28
N TRP A 5 -5.55 -52.53 -4.18
CA TRP A 5 -5.27 -52.14 -5.57
C TRP A 5 -4.25 -50.98 -5.66
N PRO A 6 -3.28 -51.00 -6.60
CA PRO A 6 -2.19 -50.01 -6.70
C PRO A 6 -2.62 -48.61 -7.18
N SER A 7 -3.92 -48.29 -7.19
CA SER A 7 -4.48 -47.05 -7.74
C SER A 7 -4.78 -45.95 -6.70
N LYS A 8 -4.41 -46.14 -5.43
CA LYS A 8 -4.55 -45.11 -4.37
C LYS A 8 -3.20 -44.61 -3.87
N VAL A 9 -2.35 -44.14 -4.78
CA VAL A 9 -1.14 -43.40 -4.39
C VAL A 9 -1.54 -41.95 -4.12
N ARG A 10 -1.41 -41.51 -2.86
CA ARG A 10 -1.54 -40.09 -2.49
C ARG A 10 -0.19 -39.43 -2.70
N HIS A 11 -0.09 -38.56 -3.70
CA HIS A 11 1.05 -37.68 -3.85
C HIS A 11 0.87 -36.47 -2.93
N ILE A 12 1.77 -36.31 -1.96
CA ILE A 12 1.80 -35.12 -1.10
C ILE A 12 2.79 -34.15 -1.75
N ALA A 13 2.28 -33.02 -2.24
CA ALA A 13 3.11 -31.91 -2.68
C ALA A 13 3.28 -30.91 -1.53
N HIS A 14 4.53 -30.52 -1.27
CA HIS A 14 4.82 -29.44 -0.34
C HIS A 14 4.91 -28.13 -1.11
N VAL A 15 3.92 -27.28 -0.94
CA VAL A 15 3.87 -25.95 -1.57
C VAL A 15 4.15 -24.90 -0.50
N THR A 16 5.14 -24.05 -0.73
CA THR A 16 5.44 -22.89 0.10
C THR A 16 5.22 -21.61 -0.69
N PHE A 17 4.87 -20.53 -0.01
CA PHE A 17 4.79 -19.21 -0.63
C PHE A 17 6.04 -18.42 -0.29
N ASP A 18 6.80 -18.05 -1.32
CA ASP A 18 7.89 -17.10 -1.23
C ASP A 18 7.42 -15.74 -1.72
N ARG A 19 7.78 -14.69 -0.97
CA ARG A 19 7.26 -13.34 -1.22
C ARG A 19 7.80 -12.72 -2.51
N PHE A 20 8.90 -13.21 -3.08
CA PHE A 20 9.45 -12.68 -4.33
C PHE A 20 9.18 -13.60 -5.52
N ASN A 21 9.16 -14.91 -5.28
CA ASN A 21 9.09 -15.95 -6.31
C ASN A 21 7.71 -16.62 -6.40
N GLY A 22 6.75 -16.28 -5.54
CA GLY A 22 5.40 -16.84 -5.53
C GLY A 22 5.35 -18.25 -4.93
N PHE A 23 4.48 -19.12 -5.45
CA PHE A 23 4.36 -20.49 -4.94
C PHE A 23 5.51 -21.37 -5.45
N ILE A 24 6.33 -21.87 -4.52
CA ILE A 24 7.42 -22.81 -4.78
C ILE A 24 6.89 -24.23 -4.51
N GLY A 25 7.16 -25.15 -5.44
CA GLY A 25 6.74 -26.55 -5.33
C GLY A 25 5.29 -26.82 -5.75
N LEU A 26 4.62 -25.86 -6.40
CA LEU A 26 3.28 -26.04 -6.97
C LEU A 26 3.32 -27.10 -8.08
N PRO A 27 2.52 -28.19 -7.99
CA PRO A 27 2.46 -29.17 -9.06
C PRO A 27 1.94 -28.58 -10.37
N VAL A 28 2.47 -29.06 -11.49
CA VAL A 28 2.17 -28.55 -12.85
C VAL A 28 0.66 -28.58 -13.14
N GLU A 29 -0.09 -29.54 -12.60
CA GLU A 29 -1.54 -29.60 -12.75
C GLU A 29 -2.31 -28.42 -12.13
N PHE A 30 -1.73 -27.74 -11.13
CA PHE A 30 -2.34 -26.60 -10.45
C PHE A 30 -1.82 -25.24 -10.95
N GLU A 31 -0.69 -25.21 -11.67
CA GLU A 31 -0.18 -23.98 -12.29
C GLU A 31 -1.20 -23.22 -13.15
N PRO A 32 -2.13 -23.86 -13.91
CA PRO A 32 -3.13 -23.13 -14.67
C PRO A 32 -4.16 -22.38 -13.82
N GLN A 33 -4.34 -22.79 -12.56
CA GLN A 33 -5.33 -22.22 -11.64
C GLN A 33 -4.76 -21.09 -10.78
N VAL A 34 -3.44 -20.93 -10.78
CA VAL A 34 -2.73 -19.93 -9.99
C VAL A 34 -2.09 -18.93 -10.96
N PRO A 35 -2.29 -17.61 -10.78
CA PRO A 35 -1.56 -16.63 -11.57
C PRO A 35 -0.06 -16.88 -11.47
N ARG A 36 0.66 -16.81 -12.59
CA ARG A 36 2.12 -17.07 -12.64
C ARG A 36 2.92 -16.24 -11.62
N ARG A 37 2.41 -15.06 -11.28
CA ARG A 37 2.87 -14.23 -10.17
C ARG A 37 1.64 -13.88 -9.33
N PRO A 38 1.32 -14.70 -8.31
CA PRO A 38 0.17 -14.44 -7.46
C PRO A 38 0.45 -13.17 -6.64
N PRO A 39 -0.50 -12.23 -6.52
CA PRO A 39 -0.25 -11.00 -5.78
C PRO A 39 -0.14 -11.24 -4.27
N SER A 40 -0.63 -12.38 -3.78
CA SER A 40 -0.65 -12.79 -2.38
C SER A 40 -0.74 -14.31 -2.27
N ALA A 41 -0.30 -14.87 -1.15
CA ALA A 41 -0.57 -16.24 -0.73
C ALA A 41 -2.07 -16.49 -0.49
N SER A 42 -2.82 -15.41 -0.28
CA SER A 42 -4.28 -15.41 -0.19
C SER A 42 -4.90 -15.06 -1.54
N THR A 43 -6.16 -15.47 -1.75
CA THR A 43 -7.01 -15.00 -2.87
C THR A 43 -7.34 -13.51 -2.76
N ARG A 44 -6.92 -12.82 -1.69
CA ARG A 44 -7.18 -11.40 -1.45
C ARG A 44 -5.87 -10.61 -1.31
N VAL A 45 -5.91 -9.38 -1.82
CA VAL A 45 -4.81 -8.39 -1.68
C VAL A 45 -5.17 -7.24 -0.73
N PHE A 46 -6.43 -7.14 -0.33
CA PHE A 46 -6.93 -6.22 0.69
C PHE A 46 -7.27 -7.00 1.97
N GLY A 47 -7.20 -6.37 3.14
CA GLY A 47 -7.61 -7.04 4.38
C GLY A 47 -6.62 -8.08 4.91
N VAL A 48 -5.41 -8.14 4.35
CA VAL A 48 -4.43 -9.22 4.62
C VAL A 48 -3.08 -8.65 5.03
N SER A 49 -2.34 -9.41 5.84
CA SER A 49 -0.99 -9.04 6.27
C SER A 49 -0.05 -8.94 5.06
N THR A 50 0.86 -7.96 5.12
CA THR A 50 1.93 -7.79 4.13
C THR A 50 2.82 -9.02 4.04
N GLU A 51 2.98 -9.77 5.14
CA GLU A 51 3.74 -11.03 5.20
C GLU A 51 3.27 -12.07 4.19
N SER A 52 1.96 -12.08 3.89
CA SER A 52 1.34 -12.98 2.92
C SER A 52 1.39 -12.43 1.49
N MET A 53 1.90 -11.23 1.26
CA MET A 53 1.88 -10.58 -0.05
C MET A 53 3.16 -10.81 -0.85
N GLN A 54 3.00 -10.78 -2.17
CA GLN A 54 4.15 -10.72 -3.06
C GLN A 54 4.80 -9.33 -2.98
N LEU A 55 6.09 -9.30 -2.70
CA LEU A 55 6.90 -8.10 -2.56
C LEU A 55 7.74 -7.85 -3.81
N SER A 56 8.04 -6.57 -4.02
CA SER A 56 8.96 -6.07 -5.02
C SER A 56 9.68 -4.84 -4.46
N PHE A 57 10.76 -4.43 -5.11
CA PHE A 57 11.48 -3.20 -4.77
C PHE A 57 11.00 -2.03 -5.61
N ASP A 58 10.76 -0.89 -4.97
CA ASP A 58 10.60 0.38 -5.69
C ASP A 58 11.96 0.91 -6.18
N SER A 59 11.96 2.06 -6.87
CA SER A 59 13.19 2.68 -7.37
C SER A 59 14.14 3.20 -6.27
N ARG A 60 13.67 3.32 -5.03
CA ARG A 60 14.44 3.75 -3.86
C ARG A 60 14.93 2.58 -3.01
N GLY A 61 14.61 1.35 -3.39
CA GLY A 61 14.98 0.15 -2.65
C GLY A 61 14.02 -0.23 -1.52
N ASN A 62 12.84 0.40 -1.44
CA ASN A 62 11.81 0.03 -0.48
C ASN A 62 11.20 -1.32 -0.87
N CYS A 63 11.09 -2.22 0.10
CA CYS A 63 10.45 -3.51 -0.08
C CYS A 63 8.95 -3.39 0.19
N VAL A 64 8.14 -3.35 -0.87
CA VAL A 64 6.69 -3.08 -0.77
C VAL A 64 5.87 -4.09 -1.57
N PRO A 65 4.59 -4.31 -1.21
CA PRO A 65 3.67 -5.14 -1.98
C PRO A 65 3.64 -4.76 -3.46
N THR A 66 3.84 -5.76 -4.32
CA THR A 66 3.89 -5.60 -5.77
C THR A 66 2.63 -4.94 -6.32
N ILE A 67 1.48 -5.24 -5.71
CA ILE A 67 0.19 -4.66 -6.09
C ILE A 67 0.16 -3.14 -5.92
N LEU A 68 0.81 -2.58 -4.89
CA LEU A 68 0.92 -1.13 -4.70
C LEU A 68 1.74 -0.49 -5.82
N LEU A 69 2.87 -1.10 -6.19
CA LEU A 69 3.70 -0.63 -7.30
C LEU A 69 2.94 -0.67 -8.62
N MET A 70 2.15 -1.72 -8.85
CA MET A 70 1.31 -1.82 -10.04
C MET A 70 0.25 -0.71 -10.07
N MET A 71 -0.45 -0.48 -8.96
CA MET A 71 -1.45 0.60 -8.85
C MET A 71 -0.82 1.97 -9.05
N GLN A 72 0.33 2.25 -8.42
CA GLN A 72 1.06 3.51 -8.59
C GLN A 72 1.49 3.73 -10.05
N ARG A 73 2.13 2.74 -10.67
CA ARG A 73 2.56 2.83 -12.07
C ARG A 73 1.37 3.12 -13.00
N ARG A 74 0.23 2.45 -12.75
CA ARG A 74 -0.98 2.70 -13.54
C ARG A 74 -1.51 4.10 -13.31
N LEU A 75 -1.58 4.56 -12.06
CA LEU A 75 -1.99 5.92 -11.71
C LEU A 75 -1.16 6.96 -12.46
N TYR A 76 0.17 6.75 -12.52
CA TYR A 76 1.09 7.69 -13.18
C TYR A 76 0.91 7.65 -14.70
N SER A 77 0.78 6.45 -15.28
CA SER A 77 0.56 6.27 -16.73
C SER A 77 -0.73 6.90 -17.25
N LEU A 78 -1.74 7.03 -16.39
CA LEU A 78 -3.03 7.65 -16.70
C LEU A 78 -3.05 9.17 -16.46
N GLY A 79 -1.92 9.78 -16.09
CA GLY A 79 -1.88 11.19 -15.73
C GLY A 79 -2.58 11.50 -14.40
N GLY A 80 -2.76 10.50 -13.52
CA GLY A 80 -3.49 10.64 -12.26
C GLY A 80 -2.90 11.70 -11.32
N LEU A 81 -1.58 11.94 -11.39
CA LEU A 81 -0.94 13.01 -10.61
C LEU A 81 -1.37 14.42 -11.04
N GLN A 82 -1.88 14.62 -12.25
CA GLN A 82 -2.39 15.90 -12.73
C GLN A 82 -3.92 16.02 -12.56
N SER A 83 -4.60 14.94 -12.18
CA SER A 83 -6.06 14.93 -12.02
C SER A 83 -6.48 15.77 -10.82
N GLU A 84 -7.38 16.73 -11.03
CA GLU A 84 -7.89 17.62 -9.99
C GLU A 84 -8.52 16.81 -8.85
N GLY A 85 -8.07 17.03 -7.62
CA GLY A 85 -8.60 16.33 -6.44
C GLY A 85 -8.28 14.83 -6.42
N VAL A 86 -7.21 14.37 -7.07
CA VAL A 86 -6.70 13.00 -6.92
C VAL A 86 -6.58 12.64 -5.43
N PHE A 87 -6.95 11.40 -5.07
CA PHE A 87 -7.13 10.92 -3.68
C PHE A 87 -8.26 11.56 -2.88
N ARG A 88 -8.71 12.79 -3.18
CA ARG A 88 -9.80 13.45 -2.44
C ARG A 88 -11.19 13.09 -2.97
N ILE A 89 -11.34 13.06 -4.28
CA ILE A 89 -12.62 12.78 -4.94
C ILE A 89 -12.94 11.29 -4.82
N ASN A 90 -14.17 10.98 -4.43
CA ASN A 90 -14.69 9.61 -4.47
C ASN A 90 -15.16 9.31 -5.89
N PRO A 91 -14.85 8.14 -6.46
CA PRO A 91 -15.30 7.76 -7.79
C PRO A 91 -16.83 7.66 -7.85
N GLU A 92 -17.40 7.87 -9.04
CA GLU A 92 -18.81 7.58 -9.28
C GLU A 92 -19.02 6.05 -9.20
N ASN A 93 -19.95 5.63 -8.33
CA ASN A 93 -20.09 4.25 -7.87
C ASN A 93 -20.26 3.21 -9.00
N GLY A 94 -19.55 2.07 -8.88
CA GLY A 94 -19.82 0.84 -9.65
C GLY A 94 -18.58 0.06 -10.10
N GLN A 95 -17.42 0.71 -10.24
CA GLN A 95 -16.20 0.07 -10.73
C GLN A 95 -15.25 -0.43 -9.61
N GLU A 96 -15.46 0.01 -8.37
CA GLU A 96 -14.55 -0.31 -7.25
C GLU A 96 -14.49 -1.81 -6.97
N GLU A 97 -15.65 -2.48 -6.88
CA GLU A 97 -15.71 -3.92 -6.63
C GLU A 97 -15.09 -4.73 -7.76
N TYR A 98 -15.41 -4.36 -9.01
CA TYR A 98 -14.78 -4.97 -10.19
C TYR A 98 -13.26 -4.80 -10.15
N LEU A 99 -12.76 -3.60 -9.85
CA LEU A 99 -11.33 -3.35 -9.78
C LEU A 99 -10.67 -4.11 -8.62
N ARG A 100 -11.34 -4.24 -7.47
CA ARG A 100 -10.87 -5.10 -6.36
C ARG A 100 -10.71 -6.55 -6.80
N GLU A 101 -11.70 -7.11 -7.50
CA GLU A 101 -11.62 -8.47 -8.03
C GLU A 101 -10.45 -8.64 -9.00
N GLN A 102 -10.20 -7.66 -9.86
CA GLN A 102 -9.05 -7.71 -10.77
C GLN A 102 -7.72 -7.65 -10.01
N LEU A 103 -7.62 -6.79 -9.00
CA LEU A 103 -6.42 -6.69 -8.16
C LEU A 103 -6.16 -7.98 -7.37
N ASN A 104 -7.21 -8.66 -6.90
CA ASN A 104 -7.11 -9.98 -6.27
C ASN A 104 -6.52 -11.04 -7.23
N ASN A 105 -6.76 -10.89 -8.53
CA ASN A 105 -6.16 -11.72 -9.58
C ASN A 105 -4.79 -11.22 -10.06
N GLY A 106 -4.27 -10.12 -9.48
CA GLY A 106 -3.01 -9.50 -9.89
C GLY A 106 -3.09 -8.74 -11.22
N LEU A 107 -4.28 -8.29 -11.61
CA LEU A 107 -4.55 -7.58 -12.85
C LEU A 107 -4.97 -6.14 -12.58
N ILE A 108 -4.55 -5.23 -13.46
CA ILE A 108 -5.01 -3.84 -13.48
C ILE A 108 -5.57 -3.55 -14.86
N PRO A 109 -6.89 -3.34 -15.01
CA PRO A 109 -7.51 -3.06 -16.30
C PRO A 109 -7.03 -1.75 -16.92
N ASP A 110 -7.16 -1.65 -18.25
CA ASP A 110 -6.74 -0.47 -18.98
C ASP A 110 -7.71 0.72 -18.78
N ASN A 111 -9.02 0.50 -18.89
CA ASN A 111 -9.99 1.60 -18.80
C ASN A 111 -10.51 1.76 -17.37
N ILE A 112 -9.66 2.27 -16.47
CA ILE A 112 -10.03 2.55 -15.08
C ILE A 112 -10.03 4.03 -14.78
N ASP A 113 -10.98 4.46 -13.95
CA ASP A 113 -11.01 5.81 -13.42
C ASP A 113 -9.84 6.04 -12.43
N VAL A 114 -9.18 7.20 -12.57
CA VAL A 114 -8.02 7.55 -11.75
C VAL A 114 -8.38 7.81 -10.29
N HIS A 115 -9.58 8.33 -10.01
CA HIS A 115 -10.06 8.56 -8.65
C HIS A 115 -10.42 7.25 -7.96
N CYS A 116 -10.95 6.28 -8.71
CA CYS A 116 -11.19 4.90 -8.25
C CYS A 116 -9.88 4.23 -7.85
N LEU A 117 -8.87 4.26 -8.72
CA LEU A 117 -7.54 3.69 -8.43
C LEU A 117 -6.88 4.37 -7.22
N ALA A 118 -6.91 5.71 -7.16
CA ALA A 118 -6.40 6.46 -6.02
C ALA A 118 -7.16 6.12 -4.72
N GLY A 119 -8.47 5.94 -4.81
CA GLY A 119 -9.34 5.45 -3.75
C GLY A 119 -8.89 4.10 -3.20
N LEU A 120 -8.62 3.14 -4.09
CA LEU A 120 -8.17 1.79 -3.73
C LEU A 120 -6.78 1.77 -3.11
N ILE A 121 -5.85 2.62 -3.55
CA ILE A 121 -4.54 2.75 -2.87
C ILE A 121 -4.74 3.16 -1.41
N LYS A 122 -5.60 4.14 -1.12
CA LYS A 122 -5.91 4.51 0.28
C LYS A 122 -6.63 3.40 1.03
N ALA A 123 -7.59 2.76 0.38
CA ALA A 123 -8.36 1.67 0.96
C ALA A 123 -7.44 0.51 1.35
N TRP A 124 -6.41 0.22 0.54
CA TRP A 124 -5.42 -0.80 0.85
C TRP A 124 -4.73 -0.57 2.19
N PHE A 125 -4.26 0.66 2.49
CA PHE A 125 -3.67 0.99 3.79
C PHE A 125 -4.69 0.87 4.94
N ARG A 126 -5.90 1.39 4.72
CA ARG A 126 -6.99 1.35 5.71
C ARG A 126 -7.46 -0.06 6.02
N GLU A 127 -7.32 -1.00 5.09
CA GLU A 127 -7.75 -2.38 5.26
C GLU A 127 -6.62 -3.28 5.79
N LEU A 128 -5.43 -2.74 6.09
CA LEU A 128 -4.40 -3.53 6.74
C LEU A 128 -4.86 -4.00 8.13
N PRO A 129 -4.55 -5.26 8.52
CA PRO A 129 -4.88 -5.76 9.86
C PRO A 129 -4.29 -4.91 11.00
N ILE A 130 -3.14 -4.27 10.75
CA ILE A 130 -2.47 -3.33 11.64
C ILE A 130 -2.08 -2.13 10.77
N GLY A 131 -2.43 -0.92 11.20
CA GLY A 131 -2.07 0.30 10.49
C GLY A 131 -0.57 0.55 10.52
N VAL A 132 -0.04 1.17 9.46
CA VAL A 132 1.40 1.41 9.31
C VAL A 132 2.00 2.19 10.48
N LEU A 133 1.21 3.08 11.10
CA LEU A 133 1.64 3.90 12.23
C LEU A 133 1.20 3.35 13.59
N ASP A 134 0.52 2.20 13.65
CA ASP A 134 0.06 1.60 14.92
C ASP A 134 1.21 1.00 15.73
N CYS A 135 2.41 0.85 15.14
CA CYS A 135 3.63 0.48 15.87
C CYS A 135 4.17 1.63 16.75
N LEU A 136 3.73 2.87 16.50
CA LEU A 136 4.12 4.04 17.30
C LEU A 136 3.09 4.31 18.38
N SER A 137 3.55 4.76 19.56
CA SER A 137 2.64 5.16 20.62
C SER A 137 1.96 6.49 20.28
N VAL A 138 0.75 6.69 20.79
CA VAL A 138 0.00 7.93 20.60
C VAL A 138 0.81 9.12 21.11
N GLU A 139 1.48 8.97 22.26
CA GLU A 139 2.31 10.01 22.87
C GLU A 139 3.52 10.37 21.99
N GLN A 140 4.16 9.38 21.36
CA GLN A 140 5.29 9.60 20.47
C GLN A 140 4.88 10.47 19.28
N VAL A 141 3.78 10.14 18.62
CA VAL A 141 3.27 10.91 17.47
C VAL A 141 2.77 12.29 17.90
N MET A 142 2.16 12.42 19.09
CA MET A 142 1.74 13.73 19.63
C MET A 142 2.93 14.67 19.89
N GLN A 143 4.11 14.13 20.19
CA GLN A 143 5.34 14.89 20.41
C GLN A 143 6.11 15.19 19.12
N ALA A 144 5.68 14.66 17.98
CA ALA A 144 6.34 14.82 16.68
C ALA A 144 6.06 16.21 16.06
N GLN A 145 6.65 17.25 16.65
CA GLN A 145 6.47 18.65 16.21
C GLN A 145 7.62 19.18 15.35
N SER A 146 8.77 18.50 15.35
CA SER A 146 9.91 18.87 14.52
C SER A 146 10.25 17.77 13.51
N GLU A 147 10.95 18.17 12.46
CA GLU A 147 11.43 17.29 11.40
C GLU A 147 12.36 16.19 11.94
N ASP A 148 13.26 16.53 12.86
CA ASP A 148 14.19 15.58 13.49
C ASP A 148 13.45 14.51 14.32
N VAL A 149 12.42 14.93 15.07
CA VAL A 149 11.62 13.98 15.85
C VAL A 149 10.84 13.08 14.91
N CYS A 150 10.27 13.62 13.83
CA CYS A 150 9.57 12.80 12.84
C CYS A 150 10.51 11.76 12.22
N ALA A 151 11.72 12.16 11.83
CA ALA A 151 12.75 11.27 11.31
C ALA A 151 13.13 10.15 12.29
N HIS A 152 13.28 10.52 13.57
CA HIS A 152 13.58 9.56 14.61
C HIS A 152 12.45 8.54 14.77
N LEU A 153 11.18 8.97 14.76
CA LEU A 153 10.06 8.05 14.85
C LEU A 153 9.98 7.08 13.66
N VAL A 154 10.29 7.55 12.45
CA VAL A 154 10.39 6.66 11.28
C VAL A 154 11.45 5.58 11.50
N SER A 155 12.58 5.92 12.15
CA SER A 155 13.64 4.95 12.46
C SER A 155 13.25 3.89 13.51
N LEU A 156 12.18 4.12 14.27
CA LEU A 156 11.64 3.16 15.25
C LEU A 156 10.65 2.17 14.62
N LEU A 157 10.15 2.46 13.41
CA LEU A 157 9.24 1.57 12.71
C LEU A 157 9.95 0.27 12.31
N PRO A 158 9.28 -0.88 12.34
CA PRO A 158 9.84 -2.09 11.77
C PRO A 158 10.07 -1.91 10.26
N PRO A 159 11.00 -2.69 9.66
CA PRO A 159 11.45 -2.45 8.29
C PRO A 159 10.34 -2.44 7.24
N THR A 160 9.29 -3.26 7.43
CA THR A 160 8.16 -3.35 6.49
C THR A 160 7.31 -2.08 6.53
N GLU A 161 6.94 -1.62 7.72
CA GLU A 161 6.14 -0.42 7.96
C GLU A 161 6.91 0.83 7.57
N ALA A 162 8.22 0.87 7.86
CA ALA A 162 9.11 1.94 7.42
C ALA A 162 9.15 2.04 5.88
N ALA A 163 9.31 0.91 5.18
CA ALA A 163 9.32 0.87 3.71
C ALA A 163 7.96 1.29 3.10
N LEU A 164 6.85 0.85 3.71
CA LEU A 164 5.50 1.25 3.30
C LEU A 164 5.24 2.74 3.52
N LEU A 165 5.67 3.28 4.67
CA LEU A 165 5.55 4.69 4.98
C LEU A 165 6.39 5.52 4.02
N ASP A 166 7.67 5.17 3.81
CA ASP A 166 8.55 5.90 2.89
C ASP A 166 7.98 5.92 1.47
N TRP A 167 7.50 4.78 0.98
CA TRP A 167 6.83 4.69 -0.31
C TRP A 167 5.58 5.60 -0.38
N ALA A 168 4.75 5.61 0.67
CA ALA A 168 3.56 6.43 0.74
C ALA A 168 3.86 7.94 0.82
N ILE A 169 4.86 8.34 1.63
CA ILE A 169 5.32 9.73 1.71
C ILE A 169 5.79 10.20 0.34
N ASN A 170 6.55 9.37 -0.38
CA ASN A 170 7.02 9.72 -1.71
C ASN A 170 5.88 9.84 -2.73
N LEU A 171 4.90 8.93 -2.71
CA LEU A 171 3.70 9.06 -3.54
C LEU A 171 2.96 10.38 -3.24
N MET A 172 2.82 10.74 -1.96
CA MET A 172 2.18 12.00 -1.55
C MET A 172 3.01 13.23 -1.95
N ALA A 173 4.34 13.13 -1.91
CA ALA A 173 5.23 14.17 -2.41
C ALA A 173 5.08 14.35 -3.92
N ASP A 174 5.02 13.26 -4.70
CA ASP A 174 4.79 13.31 -6.16
C ASP A 174 3.45 13.99 -6.51
N VAL A 175 2.42 13.81 -5.68
CA VAL A 175 1.13 14.53 -5.81
C VAL A 175 1.30 16.01 -5.45
N ALA A 176 1.91 16.32 -4.30
CA ALA A 176 2.07 17.69 -3.83
C ALA A 176 2.96 18.54 -4.76
N GLU A 177 3.92 17.93 -5.45
CA GLU A 177 4.77 18.58 -6.44
C GLU A 177 3.98 19.09 -7.67
N LEU A 178 2.85 18.46 -7.97
CA LEU A 178 1.93 18.87 -9.05
C LEU A 178 0.69 19.60 -8.53
N GLU A 179 0.78 20.23 -7.36
CA GLU A 179 -0.32 20.98 -6.72
C GLU A 179 -0.97 22.01 -7.65
N GLU A 180 -0.18 22.66 -8.52
CA GLU A 180 -0.69 23.65 -9.48
C GLU A 180 -1.79 23.09 -10.39
N PHE A 181 -1.70 21.79 -10.74
CA PHE A 181 -2.67 21.08 -11.58
C PHE A 181 -3.75 20.41 -10.73
N ASN A 182 -3.34 19.56 -9.78
CA ASN A 182 -4.24 18.67 -9.07
C ASN A 182 -4.91 19.30 -7.83
N LYS A 183 -4.47 20.49 -7.39
CA LYS A 183 -4.97 21.23 -6.21
C LYS A 183 -4.78 20.53 -4.86
N MET A 184 -3.88 19.55 -4.78
CA MET A 184 -3.59 18.76 -3.60
C MET A 184 -2.23 19.14 -3.00
N SER A 185 -2.23 20.14 -2.10
CA SER A 185 -1.05 20.48 -1.30
C SER A 185 -0.60 19.35 -0.38
N ALA A 186 0.64 19.44 0.13
CA ALA A 186 1.17 18.53 1.15
C ALA A 186 0.23 18.35 2.36
N ARG A 187 -0.48 19.43 2.76
CA ARG A 187 -1.49 19.37 3.83
C ARG A 187 -2.76 18.65 3.38
N ASN A 188 -3.25 18.93 2.17
CA ASN A 188 -4.48 18.33 1.65
C ASN A 188 -4.32 16.83 1.46
N ILE A 189 -3.19 16.38 0.90
CA ILE A 189 -2.93 14.96 0.69
C ILE A 189 -2.70 14.22 2.02
N ALA A 190 -1.94 14.82 2.96
CA ALA A 190 -1.75 14.26 4.30
C ALA A 190 -3.07 14.09 5.05
N MET A 191 -3.99 15.05 4.95
CA MET A 191 -5.32 14.98 5.57
C MET A 191 -6.13 13.80 5.05
N VAL A 192 -6.04 13.52 3.75
CA VAL A 192 -6.73 12.39 3.12
C VAL A 192 -6.12 11.06 3.52
N PHE A 193 -4.80 10.96 3.67
CA PHE A 193 -4.10 9.73 4.01
C PHE A 193 -4.11 9.40 5.50
N ALA A 194 -4.05 10.41 6.38
CA ALA A 194 -3.98 10.24 7.83
C ALA A 194 -4.97 9.21 8.41
N PRO A 195 -6.28 9.23 8.11
CA PRO A 195 -7.22 8.25 8.65
C PRO A 195 -7.02 6.82 8.14
N ASN A 196 -6.18 6.62 7.11
CA ASN A 196 -5.90 5.29 6.55
C ASN A 196 -4.59 4.68 7.10
N MET A 197 -3.83 5.41 7.92
CA MET A 197 -2.54 4.96 8.44
C MET A 197 -2.64 4.20 9.78
N THR A 198 -3.82 4.19 10.42
CA THR A 198 -3.99 3.75 11.82
C THR A 198 -5.32 3.04 12.03
N GLN A 199 -5.36 1.99 12.85
CA GLN A 199 -6.57 1.24 13.22
C GLN A 199 -7.04 1.61 14.64
N MET A 200 -7.46 2.86 14.83
CA MET A 200 -7.95 3.33 16.13
C MET A 200 -9.45 3.09 16.28
N SER A 201 -9.86 2.40 17.34
CA SER A 201 -11.25 2.01 17.60
C SER A 201 -12.05 3.07 18.36
N ASP A 202 -11.41 3.90 19.19
CA ASP A 202 -12.08 4.97 19.94
C ASP A 202 -12.24 6.24 19.09
N PRO A 203 -13.47 6.74 18.84
CA PRO A 203 -13.71 7.86 17.92
C PRO A 203 -13.06 9.20 18.34
N LEU A 204 -13.01 9.50 19.64
CA LEU A 204 -12.45 10.76 20.16
C LEU A 204 -10.93 10.77 20.06
N THR A 205 -10.30 9.68 20.50
CA THR A 205 -8.85 9.49 20.40
C THR A 205 -8.44 9.40 18.93
N ALA A 206 -9.23 8.72 18.08
CA ALA A 206 -8.99 8.64 16.65
C ALA A 206 -9.01 10.02 15.98
N LEU A 207 -9.95 10.90 16.34
CA LEU A 207 -10.01 12.25 15.78
C LEU A 207 -8.78 13.09 16.18
N MET A 208 -8.43 13.09 17.47
CA MET A 208 -7.25 13.80 17.97
C MET A 208 -5.97 13.29 17.33
N TYR A 209 -5.84 11.97 17.24
CA TYR A 209 -4.69 11.30 16.66
C TYR A 209 -4.58 11.54 15.16
N ALA A 210 -5.68 11.51 14.42
CA ALA A 210 -5.70 11.78 12.98
C ALA A 210 -5.16 13.17 12.63
N VAL A 211 -5.42 14.18 13.46
CA VAL A 211 -4.83 15.53 13.28
C VAL A 211 -3.31 15.48 13.45
N GLN A 212 -2.80 14.75 14.44
CA GLN A 212 -1.36 14.63 14.66
C GLN A 212 -0.68 13.81 13.57
N VAL A 213 -1.29 12.70 13.15
CA VAL A 213 -0.84 11.91 12.00
C VAL A 213 -0.81 12.78 10.74
N MET A 214 -1.82 13.61 10.50
CA MET A 214 -1.82 14.55 9.37
C MET A 214 -0.64 15.52 9.44
N ASN A 215 -0.35 16.09 10.61
CA ASN A 215 0.81 16.98 10.80
C ASN A 215 2.13 16.23 10.60
N PHE A 216 2.25 15.01 11.12
CA PHE A 216 3.40 14.14 10.95
C PHE A 216 3.67 13.83 9.48
N LEU A 217 2.65 13.34 8.75
CA LEU A 217 2.75 13.07 7.31
C LEU A 217 3.10 14.33 6.53
N LYS A 218 2.44 15.46 6.82
CA LYS A 218 2.74 16.75 6.18
C LYS A 218 4.21 17.14 6.36
N THR A 219 4.75 17.03 7.58
CA THR A 219 6.16 17.36 7.86
C THR A 219 7.10 16.48 7.05
N LEU A 220 6.85 15.18 6.98
CA LEU A 220 7.64 14.24 6.17
C LEU A 220 7.54 14.56 4.66
N ILE A 221 6.35 14.88 4.14
CA ILE A 221 6.18 15.27 2.73
C ILE A 221 6.99 16.53 2.42
N VAL A 222 6.88 17.57 3.24
CA VAL A 222 7.60 18.84 3.05
C VAL A 222 9.11 18.62 3.10
N ARG A 223 9.58 17.76 4.00
CA ARG A 223 10.99 17.37 4.05
C ARG A 223 11.46 16.75 2.74
N ILE A 224 10.74 15.74 2.22
CA ILE A 224 11.10 15.08 0.97
C ILE A 224 11.10 16.07 -0.21
N LEU A 225 10.15 17.00 -0.26
CA LEU A 225 10.12 18.02 -1.30
C LEU A 225 11.36 18.93 -1.24
N LYS A 226 11.76 19.38 -0.05
CA LYS A 226 13.00 20.16 0.13
C LYS A 226 14.24 19.38 -0.29
N GLU A 227 14.36 18.12 0.14
CA GLU A 227 15.50 17.26 -0.23
C GLU A 227 15.61 17.07 -1.75
N ARG A 228 14.47 17.02 -2.47
CA ARG A 228 14.43 16.97 -3.93
C ARG A 228 14.85 18.29 -4.56
N GLU A 229 14.36 19.43 -4.06
CA GLU A 229 14.77 20.76 -4.51
C GLU A 229 16.28 20.97 -4.34
N ASP A 230 16.83 20.63 -3.17
CA ASP A 230 18.26 20.75 -2.87
C ASP A 230 19.13 19.83 -3.74
N SER A 231 18.60 18.67 -4.16
CA SER A 231 19.31 17.74 -5.05
C SER A 231 19.35 18.18 -6.52
N MET A 232 18.53 19.16 -6.90
CA MET A 232 18.47 19.73 -8.25
C MET A 232 19.39 20.95 -8.43
N VAL A 233 19.95 21.48 -7.34
CA VAL A 233 20.88 22.61 -7.29
C VAL A 233 22.33 22.12 -7.28
#